data_AF-A0A9E5EU64-F1
#
_entry.id   AF-A0A9E5EU64-F1
#
_cell.length_a   1.000
_cell.length_b   1.000
_cell.length_c   1.000
_cell.angle_alpha   90.00
_cell.angle_beta   90.00
_cell.angle_gamma   90.00
#
_symmetry.space_group_name_H-M   'P 1'
#
loop_
_entity.id
_entity.type
_entity.pdbx_description
1 polymer ?
#
loop_
_entity_poly.entity_id
_entity_poly.type
_entity_poly.pdbx_seq_one_letter_code
_entity_poly.pdbx_strand_id
1 'polypeptide(L)'
;MNLKKMFFILLFCFVAVTGRLFSCPFCTMQGQTLVGEVNQASMVLFGTLKNAKIGNADGADGSTDFEVEKVIKDHAIRGGKKTLTLPRYVPPDKDGKYKFLLFCEVYKDKLDPYRGVAVPPESEIVAYLQGALALKDSTLPKKLGFYFNYLENTDTEISNDAYKEFGNAGYKEFELAAKLFSREKVISWLKNATTPSFKMGLYASILGHCGKPEDAQILKQLLEDPEKQSASGIDGVFAAYAMLNPKEGWEYLIAVMKNPKKEFLFRYAGLRAVRFFLEFAPDLIPKKNLIEAIVLLLDQEDISDLAIEDMRKWKVWDQADKVLGLQEKDAYKKIPIVRRAVLRYALSCKGSAAADDFVKKQRLADAQGVMDAEELLKLEQPAPGAK
;
A
#
# COMPACT_ATOMS: atom_id res chain seq x y z
N MET A 1 52.50 18.40 0.18
CA MET A 1 51.35 19.21 0.63
C MET A 1 50.07 18.43 0.35
N ASN A 2 49.55 17.75 1.39
CA ASN A 2 48.21 17.15 1.62
C ASN A 2 47.39 16.73 0.38
N LEU A 3 47.19 15.45 0.05
CA LEU A 3 46.49 14.37 0.79
C LEU A 3 45.15 14.82 1.39
N LYS A 4 44.09 14.85 0.57
CA LYS A 4 42.67 14.60 0.92
C LYS A 4 41.77 14.90 -0.28
N LYS A 5 41.16 13.85 -0.87
CA LYS A 5 39.82 13.81 -1.49
C LYS A 5 39.62 12.40 -2.06
N MET A 6 39.14 11.49 -1.22
CA MET A 6 37.75 11.00 -1.23
C MET A 6 37.46 10.04 -2.38
N PHE A 7 37.87 8.79 -2.16
CA PHE A 7 37.29 7.61 -2.78
C PHE A 7 35.92 7.40 -2.11
N PHE A 8 34.83 7.64 -2.83
CA PHE A 8 33.50 7.19 -2.42
C PHE A 8 33.04 6.16 -3.45
N ILE A 9 33.28 4.88 -3.16
CA ILE A 9 32.67 3.76 -3.85
C ILE A 9 31.23 3.70 -3.34
N LEU A 10 30.29 4.20 -4.13
CA LEU A 10 28.87 4.01 -3.91
C LEU A 10 28.50 2.65 -4.51
N LEU A 11 28.41 1.66 -3.62
CA LEU A 11 27.89 0.33 -3.91
C LEU A 11 26.39 0.49 -4.23
N PHE A 12 26.04 0.49 -5.51
CA PHE A 12 24.64 0.50 -5.96
C PHE A 12 24.04 -0.89 -5.70
N CYS A 13 23.23 -1.00 -4.64
CA CYS A 13 22.32 -2.13 -4.48
C CYS A 13 21.31 -2.12 -5.64
N PHE A 14 21.45 -3.08 -6.54
CA PHE A 14 20.43 -3.43 -7.52
C PHE A 14 19.19 -3.93 -6.77
N VAL A 15 18.22 -3.04 -6.53
CA VAL A 15 16.84 -3.46 -6.26
C VAL A 15 16.27 -3.88 -7.61
N ALA A 16 16.18 -5.18 -7.84
CA ALA A 16 15.42 -5.70 -8.96
C ALA A 16 13.97 -5.24 -8.80
N VAL A 17 13.53 -4.32 -9.66
CA VAL A 17 12.12 -3.95 -9.80
C VAL A 17 11.43 -5.14 -10.48
N THR A 18 11.07 -6.14 -9.69
CA THR A 18 10.07 -7.12 -10.11
C THR A 18 8.79 -6.33 -10.40
N GLY A 19 8.21 -6.53 -11.59
CA GLY A 19 6.98 -5.84 -12.00
C GLY A 19 5.98 -5.82 -10.85
N ARG A 20 5.50 -4.62 -10.50
CA ARG A 20 4.46 -4.46 -9.49
C ARG A 20 3.26 -5.30 -9.96
N LEU A 21 3.08 -6.48 -9.38
CA LEU A 21 1.75 -7.06 -9.27
C LEU A 21 0.95 -5.97 -8.56
N PHE A 22 0.00 -5.38 -9.28
CA PHE A 22 -0.76 -4.23 -8.81
C PHE A 22 -1.57 -4.65 -7.59
N SER A 23 -0.98 -4.40 -6.42
CA SER A 23 -1.60 -4.60 -5.12
C SER A 23 -2.92 -3.81 -5.02
N CYS A 24 -3.81 -4.24 -4.12
CA CYS A 24 -5.05 -3.55 -3.78
C CYS A 24 -4.84 -2.02 -3.73
N PRO A 25 -5.46 -1.24 -4.65
CA PRO A 25 -5.11 0.17 -4.86
C PRO A 25 -5.53 1.09 -3.71
N PHE A 26 -6.37 0.58 -2.80
CA PHE A 26 -6.92 1.31 -1.66
C PHE A 26 -6.33 0.87 -0.32
N CYS A 27 -5.52 -0.19 -0.31
CA CYS A 27 -4.96 -0.75 0.89
C CYS A 27 -3.72 0.04 1.32
N THR A 28 -3.63 0.40 2.60
CA THR A 28 -2.61 1.32 3.12
C THR A 28 -1.44 0.60 3.81
N MET A 29 -1.57 -0.71 4.01
CA MET A 29 -0.59 -1.55 4.70
C MET A 29 -0.26 -2.75 3.81
N GLN A 30 1.00 -2.85 3.42
CA GLN A 30 1.56 -3.84 2.50
C GLN A 30 2.91 -4.32 3.04
N GLY A 31 3.46 -5.39 2.47
CA GLY A 31 4.80 -5.88 2.79
C GLY A 31 4.81 -7.28 3.40
N GLN A 32 5.78 -7.56 4.26
CA GLN A 32 6.00 -8.90 4.81
C GLN A 32 4.80 -9.37 5.66
N THR A 33 4.20 -10.49 5.25
CA THR A 33 3.13 -11.16 6.01
C THR A 33 3.72 -12.22 6.93
N LEU A 34 2.98 -12.62 7.97
CA LEU A 34 3.42 -13.64 8.93
C LEU A 34 3.65 -14.96 8.21
N VAL A 35 2.76 -15.37 7.30
CA VAL A 35 2.96 -16.58 6.48
C VAL A 35 4.17 -16.43 5.57
N GLY A 36 4.34 -15.26 4.95
CA GLY A 36 5.54 -14.97 4.16
C GLY A 36 6.82 -15.15 4.99
N GLU A 37 6.80 -14.74 6.26
CA GLU A 37 7.97 -14.83 7.14
C GLU A 37 8.16 -16.25 7.66
N VAL A 38 7.09 -16.98 7.96
CA VAL A 38 7.15 -18.42 8.26
C VAL A 38 7.79 -19.19 7.11
N ASN A 39 7.51 -18.80 5.86
CA ASN A 39 8.13 -19.44 4.70
C ASN A 39 9.63 -19.17 4.63
N GLN A 40 10.09 -17.98 5.02
CA GLN A 40 11.50 -17.59 5.03
C GLN A 40 12.28 -18.21 6.20
N ALA A 41 11.69 -18.22 7.40
CA ALA A 41 12.35 -18.69 8.62
C ALA A 41 12.71 -20.19 8.56
N SER A 42 13.86 -20.57 9.14
CA SER A 42 14.22 -21.98 9.30
C SER A 42 13.32 -22.75 10.28
N MET A 43 12.84 -22.09 11.34
CA MET A 43 11.97 -22.68 12.37
C MET A 43 11.05 -21.61 12.97
N VAL A 44 9.81 -21.98 13.27
CA VAL A 44 8.83 -21.08 13.92
C VAL A 44 8.09 -21.81 15.03
N LEU A 45 8.15 -21.25 16.24
CA LEU A 45 7.65 -21.87 17.48
C LEU A 45 6.73 -20.90 18.22
N PHE A 46 5.78 -21.45 18.97
CA PHE A 46 4.91 -20.67 19.85
C PHE A 46 5.02 -21.18 21.28
N GLY A 47 5.13 -20.28 22.25
CA GLY A 47 5.45 -20.67 23.62
C GLY A 47 5.65 -19.51 24.59
N THR A 48 6.32 -19.80 25.71
CA THR A 48 6.60 -18.83 26.78
C THR A 48 8.09 -18.78 27.12
N LEU A 49 8.53 -17.64 27.65
CA LEU A 49 9.90 -17.44 28.12
C LEU A 49 9.98 -17.75 29.61
N LYS A 50 11.05 -18.41 30.05
CA LYS A 50 11.35 -18.74 31.45
C LYS A 50 12.84 -18.69 31.75
N ASN A 51 13.19 -18.74 33.02
CA ASN A 51 14.56 -18.94 33.53
C ASN A 51 15.62 -18.02 32.91
N ALA A 52 15.29 -16.74 32.67
CA ALA A 52 16.24 -15.82 32.06
C ALA A 52 17.41 -15.51 33.00
N LYS A 53 18.62 -15.61 32.47
CA LYS A 53 19.88 -15.34 33.16
C LYS A 53 20.58 -14.21 32.44
N ILE A 54 20.89 -13.16 33.19
CA ILE A 54 21.72 -12.05 32.71
C ILE A 54 23.15 -12.57 32.62
N GLY A 55 23.77 -12.38 31.45
CA GLY A 55 25.20 -12.63 31.25
C GLY A 55 26.02 -11.41 31.65
N ASN A 56 26.83 -10.90 30.72
CA ASN A 56 27.57 -9.65 30.90
C ASN A 56 26.61 -8.44 30.98
N ALA A 57 27.13 -7.26 31.35
CA ALA A 57 26.33 -6.04 31.54
C ALA A 57 25.43 -5.68 30.32
N ASP A 58 25.86 -6.04 29.11
CA ASP A 58 25.13 -5.77 27.86
C ASP A 58 24.12 -6.87 27.49
N GLY A 59 23.98 -7.92 28.30
CA GLY A 59 23.02 -9.02 28.09
C GLY A 59 23.32 -9.98 26.94
N ALA A 60 24.38 -9.73 26.16
CA ALA A 60 24.78 -10.49 24.97
C ALA A 60 25.14 -11.95 25.28
N ASP A 61 25.73 -12.21 26.45
CA ASP A 61 26.09 -13.57 26.91
C ASP A 61 25.00 -14.17 27.82
N GLY A 62 23.82 -13.55 27.85
CA GLY A 62 22.68 -14.02 28.62
C GLY A 62 22.02 -15.25 28.00
N SER A 63 21.11 -15.85 28.76
CA SER A 63 20.30 -16.96 28.25
C SER A 63 18.86 -16.84 28.72
N THR A 64 17.93 -17.43 27.97
CA THR A 64 16.52 -17.53 28.35
C THR A 64 15.96 -18.82 27.80
N ASP A 65 15.21 -19.56 28.61
CA ASP A 65 14.55 -20.77 28.15
C ASP A 65 13.24 -20.40 27.46
N PHE A 66 13.00 -20.98 26.29
CA PHE A 66 11.75 -20.91 25.56
C PHE A 66 11.03 -22.26 25.68
N GLU A 67 9.93 -22.29 26.43
CA GLU A 67 9.05 -23.46 26.51
C GLU A 67 8.11 -23.50 25.31
N VAL A 68 8.30 -24.51 24.46
CA VAL A 68 7.53 -24.72 23.24
C VAL A 68 6.18 -25.35 23.56
N GLU A 69 5.11 -24.62 23.29
CA GLU A 69 3.73 -25.11 23.39
C GLU A 69 3.23 -25.67 22.06
N LYS A 70 3.56 -25.00 20.96
CA LYS A 70 3.17 -25.39 19.60
C LYS A 70 4.31 -25.16 18.61
N VAL A 71 4.38 -26.01 17.59
CA VAL A 71 5.34 -25.91 16.49
C VAL A 71 4.57 -25.52 15.23
N ILE A 72 4.95 -24.39 14.62
CA ILE A 72 4.35 -23.92 13.36
C ILE A 72 5.18 -24.42 12.17
N LYS A 73 6.51 -24.29 12.27
CA LYS A 73 7.47 -24.84 11.32
C LYS A 73 8.62 -25.45 12.11
N ASP A 74 8.88 -26.73 11.90
CA ASP A 74 9.90 -27.46 12.64
C ASP A 74 11.26 -27.45 11.93
N HIS A 75 12.32 -27.70 12.70
CA HIS A 75 13.67 -27.90 12.18
C HIS A 75 14.40 -28.99 12.97
N ALA A 76 15.27 -29.76 12.29
CA ALA A 76 15.98 -30.90 12.88
C ALA A 76 16.74 -30.55 14.17
N ILE A 77 17.29 -29.33 14.26
CA ILE A 77 18.02 -28.80 15.42
C ILE A 77 17.20 -28.82 16.72
N ARG A 78 15.87 -28.75 16.64
CA ARG A 78 15.00 -28.83 17.84
C ARG A 78 15.09 -30.21 18.48
N GLY A 79 15.30 -31.27 17.69
CA GLY A 79 15.42 -32.64 18.17
C GLY A 79 14.25 -33.08 19.07
N GLY A 80 13.04 -32.58 18.81
CA GLY A 80 11.86 -32.87 19.62
C GLY A 80 11.82 -32.20 21.00
N LYS A 81 12.82 -31.40 21.37
CA LYS A 81 12.88 -30.71 22.67
C LYS A 81 11.66 -29.80 22.86
N LYS A 82 11.12 -29.82 24.08
CA LYS A 82 10.04 -28.92 24.54
C LYS A 82 10.57 -27.61 25.13
N THR A 83 11.87 -27.54 25.41
CA THR A 83 12.52 -26.34 25.92
C THR A 83 13.76 -26.07 25.09
N LEU A 84 13.90 -24.85 24.58
CA LEU A 84 15.07 -24.37 23.85
C LEU A 84 15.71 -23.23 24.62
N THR A 85 17.01 -23.29 24.84
CA THR A 85 17.74 -22.17 25.44
C THR A 85 18.14 -21.18 24.35
N LEU A 86 17.61 -19.97 24.42
CA LEU A 86 17.95 -18.86 23.55
C LEU A 86 19.32 -18.28 23.98
N PRO A 87 20.25 -18.01 23.05
CA PRO A 87 21.59 -17.50 23.37
C PRO A 87 21.58 -15.98 23.56
N ARG A 88 20.60 -15.47 24.33
CA ARG A 88 20.48 -14.07 24.74
C ARG A 88 19.54 -13.96 25.93
N TYR A 89 19.69 -12.88 26.70
CA TYR A 89 18.71 -12.52 27.72
C TYR A 89 17.45 -11.92 27.06
N VAL A 90 16.30 -12.52 27.33
CA VAL A 90 14.98 -11.95 27.04
C VAL A 90 14.16 -12.02 28.34
N PRO A 91 13.70 -10.89 28.89
CA PRO A 91 12.97 -10.91 30.15
C PRO A 91 11.66 -11.71 30.00
N PRO A 92 11.41 -12.70 30.86
CA PRO A 92 10.14 -13.40 30.90
C PRO A 92 9.02 -12.44 31.29
N ASP A 93 7.83 -12.69 30.75
CA ASP A 93 6.65 -11.99 31.21
C ASP A 93 6.21 -12.53 32.57
N LYS A 94 6.47 -11.76 33.62
CA LYS A 94 6.20 -12.13 35.00
C LYS A 94 4.71 -12.22 35.31
N ASP A 95 3.88 -11.50 34.55
CA ASP A 95 2.44 -11.42 34.80
C ASP A 95 1.65 -12.39 33.92
N GLY A 96 2.31 -13.12 33.01
CA GLY A 96 1.66 -14.05 32.08
C GLY A 96 0.66 -13.38 31.12
N LYS A 97 0.84 -12.09 30.85
CA LYS A 97 0.10 -11.26 29.89
C LYS A 97 0.41 -11.59 28.43
N TYR A 98 1.50 -12.31 28.14
CA TYR A 98 1.96 -12.58 26.79
C TYR A 98 2.47 -14.01 26.61
N LYS A 99 2.20 -14.54 25.42
CA LYS A 99 2.92 -15.64 24.80
C LYS A 99 3.68 -15.11 23.59
N PHE A 100 4.60 -15.92 23.07
CA PHE A 100 5.51 -15.48 22.03
C PHE A 100 5.49 -16.42 20.83
N LEU A 101 5.33 -15.84 19.64
CA LEU A 101 5.66 -16.47 18.37
C LEU A 101 7.12 -16.14 18.04
N LEU A 102 7.97 -17.15 17.98
CA LEU A 102 9.40 -17.03 17.80
C LEU A 102 9.80 -17.50 16.41
N PHE A 103 10.45 -16.61 15.65
CA PHE A 103 11.06 -16.91 14.36
C PHE A 103 12.56 -17.10 14.52
N CYS A 104 13.07 -18.18 13.94
CA CYS A 104 14.47 -18.56 14.06
C CYS A 104 15.08 -18.85 12.71
N GLU A 105 16.35 -18.46 12.56
CA GLU A 105 17.25 -18.98 11.56
C GLU A 105 18.16 -20.06 12.13
N VAL A 106 18.71 -20.89 11.24
CA VAL A 106 19.75 -21.86 11.58
C VAL A 106 20.97 -21.59 10.72
N TYR A 107 22.05 -21.15 11.37
CA TYR A 107 23.31 -20.85 10.70
C TYR A 107 24.46 -21.61 11.37
N LYS A 108 25.18 -22.43 10.59
CA LYS A 108 26.28 -23.30 11.08
C LYS A 108 25.89 -24.11 12.31
N ASP A 109 24.74 -24.79 12.24
CA ASP A 109 24.15 -25.61 13.32
C ASP A 109 23.88 -24.86 14.62
N LYS A 110 23.78 -23.53 14.57
CA LYS A 110 23.40 -22.68 15.69
C LYS A 110 22.03 -22.06 15.44
N LEU A 111 21.20 -22.10 16.47
CA LEU A 111 19.91 -21.44 16.50
C LEU A 111 20.09 -19.93 16.67
N ASP A 112 19.55 -19.14 15.76
CA ASP A 112 19.47 -17.69 15.89
C ASP A 112 18.00 -17.23 15.94
N PRO A 113 17.44 -16.96 17.14
CA PRO A 113 16.11 -16.39 17.27
C PRO A 113 16.14 -14.91 16.87
N TYR A 114 15.82 -14.58 15.62
CA TYR A 114 15.97 -13.20 15.12
C TYR A 114 14.74 -12.31 15.39
N ARG A 115 13.55 -12.90 15.61
CA ARG A 115 12.33 -12.14 15.89
C ARG A 115 11.41 -12.88 16.86
N GLY A 116 10.89 -12.16 17.85
CA GLY A 116 9.81 -12.61 18.72
C GLY A 116 8.61 -11.67 18.62
N VAL A 117 7.41 -12.22 18.50
CA VAL A 117 6.15 -11.47 18.48
C VAL A 117 5.39 -11.82 19.75
N ALA A 118 5.18 -10.83 20.62
CA ALA A 118 4.36 -10.98 21.81
C ALA A 118 2.88 -10.89 21.42
N VAL A 119 2.09 -11.87 21.87
CA VAL A 119 0.65 -11.93 21.64
C VAL A 119 -0.08 -12.26 22.94
N PRO A 120 -1.37 -11.91 23.08
CA PRO A 120 -2.16 -12.29 24.25
C PRO A 120 -2.21 -13.83 24.44
N PRO A 121 -2.39 -14.34 25.66
CA PRO A 121 -2.41 -15.78 25.93
C PRO A 121 -3.52 -16.54 25.20
N GLU A 122 -4.64 -15.86 24.96
CA GLU A 122 -5.82 -16.32 24.21
C GLU A 122 -5.72 -16.13 22.70
N SER A 123 -4.58 -15.63 22.20
CA SER A 123 -4.33 -15.41 20.78
C SER A 123 -4.60 -16.65 19.94
N GLU A 124 -5.29 -16.46 18.81
CA GLU A 124 -5.54 -17.50 17.82
C GLU A 124 -4.37 -17.67 16.82
N ILE A 125 -3.21 -17.05 17.07
CA ILE A 125 -2.13 -16.94 16.05
C ILE A 125 -1.63 -18.29 15.54
N VAL A 126 -1.64 -19.32 16.40
CA VAL A 126 -1.30 -20.68 16.01
C VAL A 126 -2.30 -21.23 15.00
N ALA A 127 -3.60 -21.12 15.29
CA ALA A 127 -4.66 -21.61 14.41
C ALA A 127 -4.70 -20.80 13.10
N TYR A 128 -4.52 -19.48 13.20
CA TYR A 128 -4.39 -18.59 12.05
C TYR A 128 -3.27 -19.02 11.10
N LEU A 129 -2.04 -19.20 11.62
CA LEU A 129 -0.90 -19.60 10.81
C LEU A 129 -1.06 -20.99 10.23
N GLN A 130 -1.54 -21.96 11.02
CA GLN A 130 -1.77 -23.32 10.52
C GLN A 130 -2.84 -23.34 9.42
N GLY A 131 -3.94 -22.59 9.60
CA GLY A 131 -4.99 -22.44 8.59
C GLY A 131 -4.47 -21.81 7.31
N ALA A 132 -3.66 -20.75 7.43
CA ALA A 132 -3.08 -20.08 6.27
C ALA A 132 -2.06 -20.98 5.52
N LEU A 133 -1.21 -21.71 6.24
CA LEU A 133 -0.26 -22.67 5.67
C LEU A 133 -0.96 -23.83 4.95
N ALA A 134 -2.10 -24.28 5.47
CA ALA A 134 -2.91 -25.31 4.81
C ALA A 134 -3.49 -24.84 3.47
N LEU A 135 -3.56 -23.52 3.24
CA LEU A 135 -4.03 -22.92 2.00
C LEU A 135 -2.89 -22.60 1.01
N LYS A 136 -1.64 -23.00 1.26
CA LYS A 136 -0.48 -22.63 0.42
C LYS A 136 -0.70 -22.86 -1.10
N ASP A 137 -1.32 -23.98 -1.46
CA ASP A 137 -1.57 -24.40 -2.84
C ASP A 137 -2.96 -23.96 -3.36
N SER A 138 -3.71 -23.20 -2.56
CA SER A 138 -5.01 -22.64 -2.95
C SER A 138 -4.88 -21.35 -3.76
N THR A 139 -5.91 -21.06 -4.55
CA THR A 139 -6.05 -19.78 -5.28
C THR A 139 -6.09 -18.58 -4.34
N LEU A 140 -5.60 -17.43 -4.78
CA LEU A 140 -5.60 -16.20 -3.98
C LEU A 140 -7.01 -15.78 -3.49
N PRO A 141 -8.10 -15.84 -4.29
CA PRO A 141 -9.43 -15.53 -3.77
C PRO A 141 -9.88 -16.40 -2.58
N LYS A 142 -9.55 -17.70 -2.63
CA LYS A 142 -9.82 -18.62 -1.51
C LYS A 142 -8.99 -18.28 -0.27
N LYS A 143 -7.73 -17.90 -0.44
CA LYS A 143 -6.87 -17.40 0.66
C LYS A 143 -7.46 -16.12 1.28
N LEU A 144 -7.87 -15.15 0.45
CA LEU A 144 -8.52 -13.93 0.92
C LEU A 144 -9.83 -14.21 1.69
N GLY A 145 -10.60 -15.22 1.28
CA GLY A 145 -11.77 -15.67 2.05
C GLY A 145 -11.42 -16.19 3.45
N PHE A 146 -10.27 -16.82 3.63
CA PHE A 146 -9.76 -17.18 4.95
C PHE A 146 -9.39 -15.93 5.75
N TYR A 147 -8.56 -15.05 5.20
CA TYR A 147 -8.10 -13.83 5.88
C TYR A 147 -9.24 -12.85 6.20
N PHE A 148 -10.31 -12.83 5.40
CA PHE A 148 -11.51 -12.04 5.66
C PHE A 148 -12.10 -12.31 7.05
N ASN A 149 -12.05 -13.57 7.53
CA ASN A 149 -12.57 -13.93 8.85
C ASN A 149 -11.70 -13.41 10.01
N TYR A 150 -10.50 -12.94 9.73
CA TYR A 150 -9.53 -12.44 10.70
C TYR A 150 -9.34 -10.92 10.67
N LEU A 151 -10.01 -10.21 9.73
CA LEU A 151 -9.87 -8.75 9.58
C LEU A 151 -10.23 -7.96 10.84
N GLU A 152 -11.18 -8.44 11.65
CA GLU A 152 -11.58 -7.84 12.94
C GLU A 152 -11.21 -8.73 14.13
N ASN A 153 -10.16 -9.55 14.01
CA ASN A 153 -9.65 -10.31 15.15
C ASN A 153 -9.18 -9.37 16.26
N THR A 154 -9.41 -9.74 17.53
CA THR A 154 -9.01 -8.95 18.71
C THR A 154 -7.50 -8.94 18.92
N ASP A 155 -6.79 -9.96 18.43
CA ASP A 155 -5.34 -9.93 18.33
C ASP A 155 -4.94 -9.01 17.17
N THR A 156 -4.24 -7.92 17.51
CA THR A 156 -3.81 -6.91 16.53
C THR A 156 -2.77 -7.44 15.55
N GLU A 157 -1.95 -8.42 15.94
CA GLU A 157 -1.00 -9.04 15.01
C GLU A 157 -1.72 -9.83 13.92
N ILE A 158 -2.77 -10.58 14.31
CA ILE A 158 -3.58 -11.36 13.37
C ILE A 158 -4.38 -10.45 12.45
N SER A 159 -5.09 -9.46 13.00
CA SER A 159 -5.94 -8.58 12.18
C SER A 159 -5.12 -7.68 11.24
N ASN A 160 -3.95 -7.22 11.67
CA ASN A 160 -3.03 -6.49 10.80
C ASN A 160 -2.41 -7.40 9.74
N ASP A 161 -2.09 -8.65 10.07
CA ASP A 161 -1.58 -9.59 9.07
C ASP A 161 -2.61 -9.93 8.00
N ALA A 162 -3.84 -10.23 8.42
CA ALA A 162 -4.96 -10.44 7.51
C ALA A 162 -5.15 -9.23 6.59
N TYR A 163 -5.08 -8.00 7.12
CA TYR A 163 -5.11 -6.79 6.29
C TYR A 163 -3.96 -6.74 5.28
N LYS A 164 -2.72 -7.05 5.68
CA LYS A 164 -1.56 -7.05 4.76
C LYS A 164 -1.73 -8.05 3.62
N GLU A 165 -2.38 -9.18 3.87
CA GLU A 165 -2.70 -10.16 2.82
C GLU A 165 -3.64 -9.58 1.76
N PHE A 166 -4.64 -8.77 2.16
CA PHE A 166 -5.43 -7.97 1.23
C PHE A 166 -4.59 -6.88 0.54
N GLY A 167 -3.73 -6.21 1.30
CA GLY A 167 -2.85 -5.17 0.80
C GLY A 167 -1.90 -5.64 -0.29
N ASN A 168 -1.41 -6.88 -0.20
CA ASN A 168 -0.51 -7.47 -1.19
C ASN A 168 -1.24 -8.12 -2.37
N ALA A 169 -2.56 -8.35 -2.26
CA ALA A 169 -3.30 -9.06 -3.29
C ALA A 169 -3.47 -8.22 -4.56
N GLY A 170 -3.35 -8.87 -5.71
CA GLY A 170 -3.70 -8.29 -7.01
C GLY A 170 -5.17 -7.86 -7.04
N TYR A 171 -5.47 -6.73 -7.68
CA TYR A 171 -6.84 -6.21 -7.70
C TYR A 171 -7.86 -7.18 -8.33
N LYS A 172 -7.49 -7.92 -9.39
CA LYS A 172 -8.40 -8.87 -10.06
C LYS A 172 -8.80 -10.00 -9.12
N GLU A 173 -7.85 -10.56 -8.39
CA GLU A 173 -8.08 -11.62 -7.42
C GLU A 173 -8.86 -11.09 -6.21
N PHE A 174 -8.56 -9.87 -5.78
CA PHE A 174 -9.33 -9.17 -4.76
C PHE A 174 -10.80 -9.00 -5.16
N GLU A 175 -11.08 -8.50 -6.37
CA GLU A 175 -12.44 -8.33 -6.88
C GLU A 175 -13.21 -9.66 -6.87
N LEU A 176 -12.61 -10.73 -7.39
CA LEU A 176 -13.22 -12.07 -7.42
C LEU A 176 -13.56 -12.57 -6.03
N ALA A 177 -12.69 -12.33 -5.05
CA ALA A 177 -12.92 -12.71 -3.66
C ALA A 177 -14.00 -11.84 -3.01
N ALA A 178 -13.91 -10.52 -3.18
CA ALA A 178 -14.76 -9.55 -2.52
C ALA A 178 -16.24 -9.78 -2.84
N LYS A 179 -16.57 -10.17 -4.07
CA LYS A 179 -17.94 -10.53 -4.50
C LYS A 179 -18.58 -11.66 -3.68
N LEU A 180 -17.78 -12.48 -3.00
CA LEU A 180 -18.24 -13.64 -2.23
C LEU A 180 -18.29 -13.38 -0.72
N PHE A 181 -17.80 -12.23 -0.25
CA PHE A 181 -17.77 -11.92 1.18
C PHE A 181 -19.14 -11.50 1.71
N SER A 182 -19.34 -11.67 3.02
CA SER A 182 -20.59 -11.25 3.67
C SER A 182 -20.71 -9.73 3.67
N ARG A 183 -21.65 -9.25 2.86
CA ARG A 183 -22.10 -7.85 2.82
C ARG A 183 -22.47 -7.34 4.21
N GLU A 184 -23.21 -8.14 4.99
CA GLU A 184 -23.70 -7.76 6.31
C GLU A 184 -22.56 -7.50 7.29
N LYS A 185 -21.51 -8.36 7.29
CA LYS A 185 -20.32 -8.15 8.11
C LYS A 185 -19.62 -6.84 7.75
N VAL A 186 -19.39 -6.60 6.46
CA VAL A 186 -18.69 -5.40 5.98
C VAL A 186 -19.48 -4.13 6.33
N ILE A 187 -20.80 -4.14 6.16
CA ILE A 187 -21.68 -3.05 6.59
C ILE A 187 -21.55 -2.81 8.10
N SER A 188 -21.53 -3.86 8.91
CA SER A 188 -21.40 -3.73 10.37
C SER A 188 -20.08 -3.09 10.77
N TRP A 189 -18.98 -3.42 10.07
CA TRP A 189 -17.66 -2.83 10.34
C TRP A 189 -17.60 -1.36 9.91
N LEU A 190 -18.15 -1.01 8.75
CA LEU A 190 -18.20 0.38 8.27
C LEU A 190 -19.05 1.29 9.16
N LYS A 191 -20.09 0.75 9.80
CA LYS A 191 -20.95 1.48 10.75
C LYS A 191 -20.40 1.53 12.17
N ASN A 192 -19.39 0.72 12.49
CA ASN A 192 -18.83 0.69 13.82
C ASN A 192 -17.89 1.89 14.04
N ALA A 193 -18.25 2.76 14.99
CA ALA A 193 -17.48 3.95 15.31
C ALA A 193 -16.06 3.63 15.81
N THR A 194 -15.82 2.44 16.37
CA THR A 194 -14.51 2.03 16.87
C THR A 194 -13.62 1.38 15.82
N THR A 195 -14.13 1.13 14.61
CA THR A 195 -13.32 0.56 13.53
C THR A 195 -12.17 1.53 13.18
N PRO A 196 -10.91 1.06 13.22
CA PRO A 196 -9.76 1.90 12.92
C PRO A 196 -9.85 2.54 11.54
N SER A 197 -9.50 3.83 11.45
CA SER A 197 -9.62 4.63 10.23
C SER A 197 -8.89 4.01 9.03
N PHE A 198 -7.71 3.41 9.23
CA PHE A 198 -6.93 2.76 8.18
C PHE A 198 -7.60 1.51 7.56
N LYS A 199 -8.58 0.92 8.24
CA LYS A 199 -9.34 -0.23 7.73
C LYS A 199 -10.51 0.16 6.84
N MET A 200 -11.03 1.38 7.00
CA MET A 200 -12.23 1.84 6.31
C MET A 200 -12.12 1.77 4.78
N GLY A 201 -10.95 2.12 4.22
CA GLY A 201 -10.74 2.04 2.78
C GLY A 201 -10.87 0.62 2.22
N LEU A 202 -10.30 -0.37 2.90
CA LEU A 202 -10.44 -1.78 2.52
C LEU A 202 -11.90 -2.23 2.64
N TYR A 203 -12.57 -1.91 3.74
CA TYR A 203 -13.96 -2.32 3.97
C TYR A 203 -14.92 -1.69 2.96
N ALA A 204 -14.74 -0.41 2.65
CA ALA A 204 -15.49 0.25 1.60
C ALA A 204 -15.23 -0.39 0.24
N SER A 205 -13.98 -0.71 -0.09
CA SER A 205 -13.62 -1.38 -1.34
C SER A 205 -14.29 -2.74 -1.46
N ILE A 206 -14.32 -3.54 -0.38
CA ILE A 206 -15.06 -4.80 -0.36
C ILE A 206 -16.56 -4.55 -0.59
N LEU A 207 -17.15 -3.58 0.12
CA LEU A 207 -18.56 -3.22 -0.04
C LEU A 207 -18.89 -2.76 -1.46
N GLY A 208 -17.98 -2.08 -2.16
CA GLY A 208 -18.14 -1.72 -3.56
C GLY A 208 -18.35 -2.93 -4.48
N HIS A 209 -17.86 -4.11 -4.09
CA HIS A 209 -17.97 -5.36 -4.86
C HIS A 209 -19.09 -6.29 -4.43
N CYS A 210 -19.41 -6.39 -3.14
CA CYS A 210 -20.49 -7.26 -2.63
C CYS A 210 -21.76 -6.52 -2.21
N GLY A 211 -21.71 -5.19 -2.18
CA GLY A 211 -22.82 -4.34 -1.79
C GLY A 211 -23.88 -4.19 -2.87
N LYS A 212 -24.93 -3.47 -2.52
CA LYS A 212 -26.09 -3.14 -3.36
C LYS A 212 -26.29 -1.61 -3.39
N PRO A 213 -27.08 -1.08 -4.34
CA PRO A 213 -27.30 0.36 -4.45
C PRO A 213 -27.75 1.04 -3.15
N GLU A 214 -28.54 0.37 -2.31
CA GLU A 214 -28.98 0.93 -1.03
C GLU A 214 -27.85 1.14 0.00
N ASP A 215 -26.72 0.43 -0.14
CA ASP A 215 -25.58 0.58 0.77
C ASP A 215 -24.73 1.81 0.44
N ALA A 216 -24.94 2.42 -0.72
CA ALA A 216 -24.24 3.62 -1.16
C ALA A 216 -24.39 4.77 -0.14
N GLN A 217 -25.51 4.82 0.58
CA GLN A 217 -25.76 5.81 1.63
C GLN A 217 -24.77 5.70 2.80
N ILE A 218 -24.26 4.50 3.11
CA ILE A 218 -23.24 4.30 4.16
C ILE A 218 -21.93 4.97 3.74
N LEU A 219 -21.54 4.78 2.48
CA LEU A 219 -20.31 5.35 1.93
C LEU A 219 -20.40 6.88 1.82
N LYS A 220 -21.56 7.40 1.43
CA LYS A 220 -21.84 8.84 1.44
C LYS A 220 -21.68 9.44 2.84
N GLN A 221 -22.26 8.81 3.87
CA GLN A 221 -22.13 9.26 5.26
C GLN A 221 -20.67 9.30 5.71
N LEU A 222 -19.86 8.30 5.35
CA LEU A 222 -18.43 8.27 5.64
C LEU A 222 -17.66 9.41 4.94
N LEU A 223 -18.05 9.77 3.72
CA LEU A 223 -17.43 10.90 2.98
C LEU A 223 -17.86 12.26 3.55
N GLU A 224 -19.07 12.36 4.11
CA GLU A 224 -19.61 13.58 4.70
C GLU A 224 -19.10 13.82 6.14
N ASP A 225 -18.59 12.79 6.82
CA ASP A 225 -17.99 12.89 8.15
C ASP A 225 -16.61 13.59 8.11
N PRO A 226 -16.47 14.81 8.67
CA PRO A 226 -15.21 15.55 8.66
C PRO A 226 -14.05 14.81 9.34
N GLU A 227 -14.31 13.98 10.36
CA GLU A 227 -13.25 13.22 11.05
C GLU A 227 -12.70 12.10 10.16
N LYS A 228 -13.50 11.61 9.21
CA LYS A 228 -13.12 10.54 8.28
C LYS A 228 -12.54 11.08 6.97
N GLN A 229 -12.76 12.34 6.60
CA GLN A 229 -12.25 12.93 5.36
C GLN A 229 -10.70 12.92 5.26
N SER A 230 -10.01 12.96 6.40
CA SER A 230 -8.55 12.88 6.48
C SER A 230 -8.02 11.46 6.70
N ALA A 231 -8.90 10.45 6.77
CA ALA A 231 -8.51 9.07 7.00
C ALA A 231 -7.74 8.49 5.82
N SER A 232 -6.71 7.70 6.12
CA SER A 232 -6.02 6.91 5.11
C SER A 232 -6.99 5.90 4.48
N GLY A 233 -7.08 5.86 3.15
CA GLY A 233 -7.97 4.94 2.41
C GLY A 233 -9.33 5.52 2.02
N ILE A 234 -9.59 6.81 2.26
CA ILE A 234 -10.85 7.49 1.88
C ILE A 234 -11.13 7.47 0.36
N ASP A 235 -10.09 7.31 -0.46
CA ASP A 235 -10.17 7.07 -1.90
C ASP A 235 -10.92 5.77 -2.25
N GLY A 236 -10.78 4.72 -1.43
CA GLY A 236 -11.58 3.49 -1.56
C GLY A 236 -13.06 3.73 -1.28
N VAL A 237 -13.39 4.69 -0.41
CA VAL A 237 -14.78 5.08 -0.10
C VAL A 237 -15.39 5.86 -1.27
N PHE A 238 -14.64 6.79 -1.87
CA PHE A 238 -15.05 7.46 -3.12
C PHE A 238 -15.33 6.46 -4.24
N ALA A 239 -14.39 5.54 -4.47
CA ALA A 239 -14.53 4.54 -5.53
C ALA A 239 -15.73 3.63 -5.28
N ALA A 240 -15.86 3.06 -4.08
CA ALA A 240 -16.98 2.20 -3.73
C ALA A 240 -18.34 2.92 -3.84
N TYR A 241 -18.40 4.22 -3.51
CA TYR A 241 -19.65 4.97 -3.62
C TYR A 241 -20.10 5.10 -5.07
N ALA A 242 -19.17 5.42 -5.98
CA ALA A 242 -19.44 5.44 -7.41
C ALA A 242 -19.63 4.03 -8.02
N MET A 243 -19.13 2.95 -7.39
CA MET A 243 -19.45 1.59 -7.81
C MET A 243 -20.90 1.21 -7.49
N LEU A 244 -21.40 1.58 -6.30
CA LEU A 244 -22.76 1.23 -5.87
C LEU A 244 -23.83 2.19 -6.39
N ASN A 245 -23.49 3.46 -6.58
CA ASN A 245 -24.36 4.46 -7.21
C ASN A 245 -23.53 5.32 -8.19
N PRO A 246 -23.34 4.87 -9.45
CA PRO A 246 -22.48 5.53 -10.42
C PRO A 246 -22.81 6.98 -10.70
N LYS A 247 -24.09 7.36 -10.67
CA LYS A 247 -24.50 8.74 -10.93
C LYS A 247 -24.12 9.66 -9.77
N GLU A 248 -24.68 9.42 -8.58
CA GLU A 248 -24.47 10.31 -7.44
C GLU A 248 -23.05 10.22 -6.89
N GLY A 249 -22.44 9.03 -6.91
CA GLY A 249 -21.07 8.85 -6.46
C GLY A 249 -20.07 9.60 -7.34
N TRP A 250 -20.26 9.57 -8.66
CA TRP A 250 -19.44 10.35 -9.59
C TRP A 250 -19.67 11.85 -9.44
N GLU A 251 -20.93 12.29 -9.34
CA GLU A 251 -21.27 13.70 -9.11
C GLU A 251 -20.63 14.24 -7.82
N TYR A 252 -20.66 13.46 -6.73
CA TYR A 252 -20.03 13.82 -5.46
C TYR A 252 -18.51 13.92 -5.58
N LEU A 253 -17.87 12.90 -6.19
CA LEU A 253 -16.42 12.88 -6.42
C LEU A 253 -15.98 14.14 -7.20
N ILE A 254 -16.68 14.48 -8.28
CA ILE A 254 -16.39 15.67 -9.08
C ILE A 254 -16.61 16.95 -8.28
N ALA A 255 -17.67 17.02 -7.47
CA ALA A 255 -17.94 18.19 -6.62
C ALA A 255 -16.81 18.44 -5.59
N VAL A 256 -16.20 17.38 -5.06
CA VAL A 256 -15.03 17.49 -4.19
C VAL A 256 -13.81 17.94 -4.98
N MET A 257 -13.47 17.24 -6.06
CA MET A 257 -12.23 17.50 -6.82
C MET A 257 -12.17 18.92 -7.37
N LYS A 258 -13.29 19.48 -7.84
CA LYS A 258 -13.33 20.82 -8.42
C LYS A 258 -13.29 21.96 -7.39
N ASN A 259 -13.42 21.66 -6.10
CA ASN A 259 -13.56 22.68 -5.07
C ASN A 259 -12.19 22.95 -4.40
N PRO A 260 -11.47 24.02 -4.76
CA PRO A 260 -10.16 24.33 -4.19
C PRO A 260 -10.20 24.65 -2.69
N LYS A 261 -11.39 24.87 -2.10
CA LYS A 261 -11.56 25.06 -0.66
C LYS A 261 -11.60 23.75 0.14
N LYS A 262 -11.70 22.59 -0.53
CA LYS A 262 -11.58 21.29 0.12
C LYS A 262 -10.10 20.98 0.38
N GLU A 263 -9.84 20.33 1.51
CA GLU A 263 -8.51 19.89 1.91
C GLU A 263 -7.82 19.12 0.78
N PHE A 264 -6.52 19.40 0.60
CA PHE A 264 -5.71 18.80 -0.45
C PHE A 264 -5.81 17.27 -0.43
N LEU A 265 -5.67 16.64 0.74
CA LEU A 265 -5.71 15.18 0.87
C LEU A 265 -7.06 14.57 0.43
N PHE A 266 -8.17 15.30 0.63
CA PHE A 266 -9.50 14.83 0.23
C PHE A 266 -9.72 14.96 -1.28
N ARG A 267 -9.25 16.05 -1.90
CA ARG A 267 -9.21 16.19 -3.37
C ARG A 267 -8.29 15.15 -4.01
N TYR A 268 -7.11 14.93 -3.42
CA TYR A 268 -6.15 13.93 -3.88
C TYR A 268 -6.72 12.50 -3.78
N ALA A 269 -7.51 12.20 -2.74
CA ALA A 269 -8.23 10.94 -2.67
C ALA A 269 -9.25 10.78 -3.81
N GLY A 270 -9.97 11.85 -4.17
CA GLY A 270 -10.81 11.88 -5.38
C GLY A 270 -10.01 11.55 -6.65
N LEU A 271 -8.84 12.17 -6.83
CA LEU A 271 -7.94 11.86 -7.96
C LEU A 271 -7.50 10.38 -7.96
N ARG A 272 -7.18 9.81 -6.80
CA ARG A 272 -6.84 8.37 -6.68
C ARG A 272 -8.01 7.46 -7.06
N ALA A 273 -9.25 7.83 -6.73
CA ALA A 273 -10.43 7.12 -7.20
C ALA A 273 -10.61 7.20 -8.73
N VAL A 274 -10.33 8.35 -9.36
CA VAL A 274 -10.33 8.48 -10.84
C VAL A 274 -9.28 7.55 -11.48
N ARG A 275 -8.06 7.50 -10.91
CA ARG A 275 -6.99 6.60 -11.37
C ARG A 275 -7.43 5.15 -11.31
N PHE A 276 -8.08 4.76 -10.21
CA PHE A 276 -8.66 3.44 -10.04
C PHE A 276 -9.66 3.09 -11.15
N PHE A 277 -10.62 3.98 -11.45
CA PHE A 277 -11.61 3.70 -12.49
C PHE A 277 -10.97 3.54 -13.87
N LEU A 278 -9.94 4.32 -14.19
CA LEU A 278 -9.25 4.16 -15.47
C LEU A 278 -8.54 2.80 -15.56
N GLU A 279 -7.88 2.39 -14.48
CA GLU A 279 -6.99 1.24 -14.49
C GLU A 279 -7.73 -0.09 -14.30
N PHE A 280 -8.73 -0.11 -13.41
CA PHE A 280 -9.34 -1.34 -12.91
C PHE A 280 -10.83 -1.48 -13.18
N ALA A 281 -11.54 -0.38 -13.42
CA ALA A 281 -12.98 -0.40 -13.69
C ALA A 281 -13.38 0.52 -14.88
N PRO A 282 -12.75 0.38 -16.06
CA PRO A 282 -12.92 1.30 -17.18
C PRO A 282 -14.32 1.28 -17.80
N ASP A 283 -15.08 0.21 -17.56
CA ASP A 283 -16.45 0.04 -18.08
C ASP A 283 -17.50 0.78 -17.23
N LEU A 284 -17.15 1.18 -16.00
CA LEU A 284 -18.11 1.82 -15.09
C LEU A 284 -18.27 3.31 -15.38
N ILE A 285 -17.15 4.00 -15.66
CA ILE A 285 -17.12 5.43 -15.94
C ILE A 285 -16.47 5.64 -17.30
N PRO A 286 -17.16 6.28 -18.27
CA PRO A 286 -16.58 6.51 -19.59
C PRO A 286 -15.23 7.24 -19.52
N LYS A 287 -14.25 6.76 -20.28
CA LYS A 287 -12.89 7.35 -20.30
C LYS A 287 -12.90 8.86 -20.48
N LYS A 288 -13.80 9.39 -21.32
CA LYS A 288 -13.97 10.84 -21.52
C LYS A 288 -14.23 11.57 -20.20
N ASN A 289 -15.14 11.06 -19.37
CA ASN A 289 -15.47 11.65 -18.07
C ASN A 289 -14.29 11.59 -17.11
N LEU A 290 -13.52 10.48 -17.11
CA LEU A 290 -12.30 10.35 -16.31
C LEU A 290 -11.26 11.42 -16.69
N ILE A 291 -11.08 11.68 -17.99
CA ILE A 291 -10.18 12.75 -18.47
C ILE A 291 -10.70 14.13 -18.06
N GLU A 292 -12.00 14.39 -18.23
CA GLU A 292 -12.62 15.65 -17.80
C GLU A 292 -12.40 15.90 -16.29
N ALA A 293 -12.51 14.87 -15.45
CA ALA A 293 -12.27 14.97 -14.02
C ALA A 293 -10.86 15.45 -13.67
N ILE A 294 -9.84 14.96 -14.38
CA ILE A 294 -8.45 15.36 -14.16
C ILE A 294 -8.18 16.76 -14.70
N VAL A 295 -8.80 17.13 -15.82
CA VAL A 295 -8.66 18.47 -16.39
C VAL A 295 -9.16 19.55 -15.43
N LEU A 296 -10.16 19.27 -14.58
CA LEU A 296 -10.64 20.20 -13.53
C LEU A 296 -9.57 20.60 -12.51
N LEU A 297 -8.51 19.78 -12.38
CA LEU A 297 -7.44 20.03 -11.42
C LEU A 297 -6.34 20.96 -11.96
N LEU A 298 -6.33 21.27 -13.26
CA LEU A 298 -5.30 22.12 -13.87
C LEU A 298 -5.32 23.56 -13.36
N ASP A 299 -6.49 24.06 -12.97
CA ASP A 299 -6.64 25.41 -12.40
C ASP A 299 -6.36 25.46 -10.89
N GLN A 300 -5.88 24.37 -10.27
CA GLN A 300 -5.61 24.28 -8.83
C GLN A 300 -4.10 24.12 -8.59
N GLU A 301 -3.48 25.17 -8.07
CA GLU A 301 -2.01 25.29 -8.04
C GLU A 301 -1.31 24.14 -7.29
N ASP A 302 -1.94 23.64 -6.22
CA ASP A 302 -1.38 22.67 -5.29
C ASP A 302 -1.49 21.20 -5.74
N ILE A 303 -2.22 20.92 -6.83
CA ILE A 303 -2.47 19.55 -7.33
C ILE A 303 -2.30 19.42 -8.86
N SER A 304 -2.20 20.54 -9.59
CA SER A 304 -2.14 20.55 -11.06
C SER A 304 -0.97 19.73 -11.64
N ASP A 305 0.17 19.64 -10.95
CA ASP A 305 1.31 18.83 -11.38
C ASP A 305 0.97 17.33 -11.45
N LEU A 306 0.20 16.82 -10.47
CA LEU A 306 -0.25 15.43 -10.45
C LEU A 306 -1.19 15.13 -11.62
N ALA A 307 -2.10 16.08 -11.93
CA ALA A 307 -3.01 15.98 -13.05
C ALA A 307 -2.29 15.96 -14.41
N ILE A 308 -1.27 16.83 -14.58
CA ILE A 308 -0.43 16.86 -15.78
C ILE A 308 0.33 15.54 -15.95
N GLU A 309 0.93 15.02 -14.88
CA GLU A 309 1.66 13.75 -14.90
C GLU A 309 0.76 12.55 -15.21
N ASP A 310 -0.46 12.53 -14.68
CA ASP A 310 -1.44 11.49 -15.01
C ASP A 310 -1.82 11.54 -16.50
N MET A 311 -2.16 12.72 -17.03
CA MET A 311 -2.44 12.89 -18.45
C MET A 311 -1.25 12.49 -19.34
N ARG A 312 -0.01 12.79 -18.91
CA ARG A 312 1.21 12.35 -19.61
C ARG A 312 1.32 10.83 -19.64
N LYS A 313 1.20 10.17 -18.48
CA LYS A 313 1.30 8.71 -18.36
C LYS A 313 0.20 7.99 -19.14
N TRP A 314 -0.98 8.60 -19.21
CA TRP A 314 -2.16 8.07 -19.92
C TRP A 314 -2.23 8.47 -21.38
N LYS A 315 -1.23 9.22 -21.88
CA LYS A 315 -1.10 9.66 -23.27
C LYS A 315 -2.30 10.49 -23.77
N VAL A 316 -2.79 11.37 -22.91
CA VAL A 316 -3.93 12.25 -23.17
C VAL A 316 -3.43 13.50 -23.89
N TRP A 317 -3.16 13.37 -25.19
CA TRP A 317 -2.53 14.42 -26.02
C TRP A 317 -3.53 15.44 -26.58
N ASP A 318 -4.81 15.08 -26.64
CA ASP A 318 -5.90 15.96 -27.07
C ASP A 318 -6.16 17.12 -26.09
N GLN A 319 -5.53 17.11 -24.91
CA GLN A 319 -5.58 18.19 -23.93
C GLN A 319 -4.29 19.05 -23.90
N ALA A 320 -3.39 18.89 -24.89
CA ALA A 320 -2.09 19.58 -24.91
C ALA A 320 -2.21 21.10 -24.82
N ASP A 321 -3.19 21.71 -25.50
CA ASP A 321 -3.40 23.16 -25.45
C ASP A 321 -3.72 23.67 -24.04
N LYS A 322 -4.51 22.90 -23.27
CA LYS A 322 -4.83 23.25 -21.87
C LYS A 322 -3.60 23.14 -20.98
N VAL A 323 -2.79 22.09 -21.15
CA VAL A 323 -1.56 21.89 -20.37
C VAL A 323 -0.53 22.96 -20.69
N LEU A 324 -0.28 23.25 -21.97
CA LEU A 324 0.68 24.28 -22.39
C LEU A 324 0.18 25.69 -22.04
N GLY A 325 -1.12 25.92 -22.04
CA GLY A 325 -1.75 27.19 -21.62
C GLY A 325 -1.52 27.53 -20.13
N LEU A 326 -1.09 26.55 -19.30
CA LEU A 326 -0.74 26.82 -17.91
C LEU A 326 0.44 27.79 -17.76
N GLN A 327 1.26 28.00 -18.80
CA GLN A 327 2.32 29.01 -18.80
C GLN A 327 1.84 30.41 -18.40
N GLU A 328 0.57 30.71 -18.68
CA GLU A 328 -0.04 32.00 -18.34
C GLU A 328 -0.54 32.08 -16.89
N LYS A 329 -0.61 30.95 -16.18
CA LYS A 329 -1.15 30.84 -14.82
C LYS A 329 -0.06 31.00 -13.76
N ASP A 330 -0.48 31.44 -12.58
CA ASP A 330 0.39 31.61 -11.41
C ASP A 330 1.03 30.30 -10.96
N ALA A 331 0.28 29.18 -11.02
CA ALA A 331 0.81 27.84 -10.76
C ALA A 331 2.12 27.58 -11.53
N TYR A 332 2.15 27.82 -12.85
CA TYR A 332 3.36 27.65 -13.64
C TYR A 332 4.43 28.69 -13.29
N LYS A 333 4.06 29.96 -13.14
CA LYS A 333 5.01 31.05 -12.90
C LYS A 333 5.75 30.91 -11.56
N LYS A 334 5.05 30.42 -10.52
CA LYS A 334 5.53 30.40 -9.14
C LYS A 334 6.03 29.03 -8.69
N ILE A 335 5.50 27.93 -9.24
CA ILE A 335 5.71 26.58 -8.69
C ILE A 335 6.62 25.75 -9.64
N PRO A 336 7.88 25.46 -9.24
CA PRO A 336 8.82 24.72 -10.10
C PRO A 336 8.34 23.32 -10.51
N ILE A 337 7.62 22.61 -9.62
CA ILE A 337 7.14 21.25 -9.93
C ILE A 337 6.08 21.26 -11.05
N VAL A 338 5.23 22.28 -11.11
CA VAL A 338 4.25 22.47 -12.19
C VAL A 338 4.96 22.73 -13.53
N ARG A 339 5.98 23.60 -13.56
CA ARG A 339 6.78 23.83 -14.77
C ARG A 339 7.43 22.55 -15.28
N ARG A 340 8.01 21.76 -14.38
CA ARG A 340 8.62 20.47 -14.70
C ARG A 340 7.58 19.49 -15.26
N ALA A 341 6.40 19.41 -14.67
CA ALA A 341 5.32 18.55 -15.16
C ALA A 341 4.88 18.94 -16.58
N VAL A 342 4.68 20.24 -16.86
CA VAL A 342 4.36 20.75 -18.21
C VAL A 342 5.48 20.41 -19.21
N LEU A 343 6.74 20.60 -18.84
CA LEU A 343 7.88 20.24 -19.69
C LEU A 343 7.92 18.73 -20.00
N ARG A 344 7.73 17.89 -18.99
CA ARG A 344 7.71 16.43 -19.18
C ARG A 344 6.53 15.97 -20.02
N TYR A 345 5.37 16.60 -19.88
CA TYR A 345 4.22 16.38 -20.75
C TYR A 345 4.56 16.74 -22.20
N ALA A 346 5.11 17.93 -22.45
CA ALA A 346 5.47 18.40 -23.78
C ALA A 346 6.54 17.49 -24.45
N LEU A 347 7.58 17.10 -23.71
CA LEU A 347 8.60 16.15 -24.18
C LEU A 347 8.03 14.77 -24.55
N SER A 348 6.90 14.38 -23.95
CA SER A 348 6.24 13.09 -24.22
C SER A 348 5.17 13.19 -25.32
N CYS A 349 4.63 14.38 -25.56
CA CYS A 349 3.52 14.64 -26.48
C CYS A 349 4.01 14.74 -27.94
N LYS A 350 4.28 13.58 -28.55
CA LYS A 350 4.76 13.51 -29.93
C LYS A 350 3.67 13.93 -30.92
N GLY A 351 4.04 14.76 -31.91
CA GLY A 351 3.16 15.18 -33.00
C GLY A 351 2.33 16.43 -32.72
N SER A 352 2.56 17.10 -31.58
CA SER A 352 2.01 18.43 -31.31
C SER A 352 3.03 19.52 -31.62
N ALA A 353 2.77 20.31 -32.66
CA ALA A 353 3.64 21.43 -33.04
C ALA A 353 3.80 22.44 -31.89
N ALA A 354 2.75 22.68 -31.11
CA ALA A 354 2.79 23.55 -29.94
C ALA A 354 3.71 23.00 -28.84
N ALA A 355 3.69 21.68 -28.61
CA ALA A 355 4.59 21.03 -27.66
C ALA A 355 6.05 21.08 -28.13
N ASP A 356 6.29 20.79 -29.42
CA ASP A 356 7.62 20.85 -30.01
C ASP A 356 8.22 22.27 -29.92
N ASP A 357 7.42 23.30 -30.21
CA ASP A 357 7.86 24.69 -30.13
C ASP A 357 8.07 25.14 -28.68
N PHE A 358 7.24 24.67 -27.74
CA PHE A 358 7.48 24.87 -26.32
C PHE A 358 8.82 24.26 -25.89
N VAL A 359 9.09 23.00 -26.25
CA VAL A 359 10.36 22.32 -25.90
C VAL A 359 11.56 23.04 -26.52
N LYS A 360 11.48 23.50 -27.78
CA LYS A 360 12.55 24.30 -28.40
C LYS A 360 12.83 25.57 -27.61
N LYS A 361 11.79 26.31 -27.19
CA LYS A 361 11.95 27.50 -26.35
C LYS A 361 12.59 27.16 -25.01
N GLN A 362 12.18 26.05 -24.37
CA GLN A 362 12.78 25.61 -23.10
C GLN A 362 14.25 25.20 -23.28
N ARG A 363 14.63 24.54 -24.38
CA ARG A 363 16.04 24.21 -24.65
C ARG A 363 16.93 25.44 -24.84
N LEU A 364 16.39 26.52 -25.38
CA LEU A 364 17.10 27.80 -25.49
C LEU A 364 17.23 28.51 -24.14
N ALA A 365 16.19 28.42 -23.30
CA ALA A 365 16.17 29.08 -22.00
C ALA A 365 16.96 28.33 -20.92
N ASP A 366 16.87 26.99 -20.90
CA ASP A 366 17.47 26.10 -19.92
C ASP A 366 17.72 24.71 -20.53
N ALA A 367 18.81 24.59 -21.29
CA ALA A 367 19.20 23.33 -21.94
C ALA A 367 19.42 22.19 -20.94
N GLN A 368 20.03 22.48 -19.78
CA GLN A 368 20.32 21.48 -18.76
C GLN A 368 19.04 20.95 -18.12
N GLY A 369 18.10 21.83 -17.76
CA GLY A 369 16.81 21.41 -17.20
C GLY A 369 15.99 20.53 -18.14
N VAL A 370 16.09 20.76 -19.45
CA VAL A 370 15.49 19.86 -20.45
C VAL A 370 16.20 18.51 -20.50
N MET A 371 17.53 18.49 -20.49
CA MET A 371 18.30 17.24 -20.45
C MET A 371 17.98 16.39 -19.21
N ASP A 372 17.90 17.02 -18.04
CA ASP A 372 17.54 16.35 -16.78
C ASP A 372 16.12 15.75 -16.86
N ALA A 373 15.16 16.50 -17.42
CA ALA A 373 13.80 16.01 -17.61
C ALA A 373 13.74 14.82 -18.58
N GLU A 374 14.51 14.83 -19.66
CA GLU A 374 14.64 13.72 -20.59
C GLU A 374 15.27 12.47 -19.95
N GLU A 375 16.30 12.65 -19.11
CA GLU A 375 16.92 11.55 -18.37
C GLU A 375 15.93 10.90 -17.40
N LEU A 376 15.21 11.71 -16.61
CA LEU A 376 14.15 11.22 -15.73
C LEU A 376 13.07 10.44 -16.50
N LEU A 377 12.67 10.93 -17.67
CA LEU A 377 11.69 10.24 -18.53
C LEU A 377 12.23 8.90 -19.07
N LYS A 378 13.53 8.77 -19.33
CA LYS A 378 14.15 7.50 -19.74
C LYS A 378 14.16 6.49 -18.60
N LEU A 379 14.44 6.92 -17.37
CA LEU A 379 14.44 6.05 -16.19
C LEU A 379 13.04 5.47 -15.87
N GLU A 380 11.98 6.17 -16.28
CA GLU A 380 10.60 5.68 -16.12
C GLU A 380 10.18 4.67 -17.20
N GLN A 381 10.94 4.51 -18.28
CA GLN A 381 10.62 3.50 -19.28
C GLN A 381 10.96 2.11 -18.75
N PRO A 382 10.09 1.12 -18.93
CA PRO A 382 10.40 -0.25 -18.54
C PRO A 382 11.67 -0.70 -19.28
N ALA A 383 12.59 -1.36 -18.56
CA ALA A 383 13.83 -1.86 -19.14
C ALA A 383 13.52 -2.78 -20.34
N PRO A 384 14.26 -2.66 -21.46
CA PRO A 384 14.04 -3.52 -22.62
C PRO A 384 14.21 -5.00 -22.21
N GLY A 385 13.11 -5.75 -22.22
CA GLY A 385 13.07 -7.17 -21.85
C GLY A 385 12.08 -7.56 -20.75
N ALA A 386 11.50 -6.60 -20.01
CA ALA A 386 10.39 -6.86 -19.10
C ALA A 386 9.06 -6.81 -19.87
N LYS A 387 8.66 -7.93 -20.46
CA LYS A 387 7.28 -8.15 -20.95
C LYS A 387 6.52 -9.03 -19.99
#